data_AF-A0A972GKG9-F1
#
_entry.id   AF-A0A972GKG9-F1
#
_cell.length_a   1.000
_cell.length_b   1.000
_cell.length_c   1.000
_cell.angle_alpha   90.00
_cell.angle_beta   90.00
_cell.angle_gamma   90.00
#
_symmetry.space_group_name_H-M   'P 1'
#
loop_
_entity.id
_entity.type
_entity.pdbx_description
1 polymer ?
#
loop_
_entity_poly.entity_id
_entity_poly.type
_entity_poly.pdbx_seq_one_letter_code
_entity_poly.pdbx_strand_id
1 'polypeptide(L)'
;MFRHPRDIIVWLVWFLTYSIGWGIGIVLLSISAINIFYFDPTTGSILPPDLIDFVLFHGTIWGGIGVTQWVVLRIAYFPKVVWWSPWWVLVTVVGWVCFWLLTHVPPLPVDMLSMLLVWALAGMLIGLLEWFVLRRYVAGAIIWLCAHPVALGTMALLHWVINPIQLQVFGSSSTIGRFVDIMLPGMVYGSVIGFFLVFLLQRASPRHVLTNYSHYQPGE
;
A
#
# COMPACT_ATOMS: atom_id res chain seq x y z
N MET A 1 0.82 20.92 4.32
CA MET A 1 -0.39 21.52 4.93
C MET A 1 -1.56 21.27 3.98
N PHE A 2 -2.65 20.66 4.46
CA PHE A 2 -3.84 20.37 3.66
C PHE A 2 -4.53 21.67 3.24
N ARG A 3 -4.84 21.84 1.95
CA ARG A 3 -5.42 23.08 1.42
C ARG A 3 -6.94 23.09 1.49
N HIS A 4 -7.57 21.93 1.37
CA HIS A 4 -9.02 21.78 1.40
C HIS A 4 -9.46 20.68 2.39
N PRO A 5 -10.63 20.81 3.05
CA PRO A 5 -11.15 19.78 3.96
C PRO A 5 -11.27 18.40 3.30
N ARG A 6 -11.57 18.39 2.00
CA ARG A 6 -11.65 17.18 1.19
C ARG A 6 -10.31 16.43 1.10
N ASP A 7 -9.19 17.14 1.10
CA ASP A 7 -7.86 16.51 1.08
C ASP A 7 -7.61 15.73 2.38
N ILE A 8 -8.10 16.25 3.52
CA ILE A 8 -8.01 15.57 4.82
C ILE A 8 -8.82 14.29 4.80
N ILE A 9 -10.04 14.33 4.25
CA ILE A 9 -10.89 13.14 4.13
C ILE A 9 -10.19 12.07 3.29
N VAL A 10 -9.63 12.44 2.14
CA VAL A 10 -8.93 11.50 1.25
C VAL A 10 -7.70 10.92 1.96
N TRP A 11 -6.91 11.74 2.65
CA TRP A 11 -5.78 11.29 3.44
C TRP A 11 -6.21 10.30 4.54
N LEU A 12 -7.26 10.64 5.31
CA LEU A 12 -7.80 9.78 6.37
C LEU A 12 -8.31 8.45 5.81
N VAL A 13 -8.99 8.45 4.67
CA VAL A 13 -9.45 7.20 4.06
C VAL A 13 -8.27 6.34 3.61
N TRP A 14 -7.21 6.94 3.04
CA TRP A 14 -5.99 6.20 2.72
C TRP A 14 -5.34 5.58 3.95
N PHE A 15 -5.17 6.39 4.99
CA PHE A 15 -4.65 5.96 6.28
C PHE A 15 -5.44 4.79 6.86
N LEU A 16 -6.76 4.92 6.95
CA LEU A 16 -7.64 3.89 7.51
C LEU A 16 -7.67 2.63 6.66
N THR A 17 -7.77 2.75 5.33
CA THR A 17 -7.84 1.58 4.43
C THR A 17 -6.57 0.74 4.55
N TYR A 18 -5.39 1.38 4.61
CA TYR A 18 -4.14 0.66 4.82
C TYR A 18 -4.00 0.10 6.23
N SER A 19 -4.40 0.85 7.27
CA SER A 19 -4.32 0.37 8.66
C SER A 19 -5.20 -0.85 8.89
N ILE A 20 -6.47 -0.77 8.48
CA ILE A 20 -7.45 -1.87 8.58
C ILE A 20 -7.03 -3.03 7.68
N GLY A 21 -6.63 -2.75 6.44
CA GLY A 21 -6.20 -3.75 5.48
C GLY A 21 -4.99 -4.56 5.97
N TRP A 22 -4.01 -3.89 6.56
CA TRP A 22 -2.88 -4.55 7.22
C TRP A 22 -3.30 -5.42 8.40
N GLY A 23 -4.15 -4.89 9.28
CA GLY A 23 -4.68 -5.64 10.42
C GLY A 23 -5.41 -6.93 9.98
N ILE A 24 -6.28 -6.82 8.98
CA ILE A 24 -6.96 -7.97 8.37
C ILE A 24 -5.94 -8.95 7.79
N GLY A 25 -4.95 -8.46 7.04
CA GLY A 25 -3.92 -9.31 6.45
C GLY A 25 -3.14 -10.13 7.47
N ILE A 26 -2.76 -9.52 8.61
CA ILE A 26 -2.02 -10.24 9.65
C ILE A 26 -2.91 -11.23 10.42
N VAL A 27 -4.17 -10.87 10.71
CA VAL A 27 -5.12 -11.82 11.31
C VAL A 27 -5.28 -13.05 10.42
N LEU A 28 -5.47 -12.82 9.11
CA LEU A 28 -5.61 -13.90 8.15
C LEU A 28 -4.33 -14.72 7.99
N LEU A 29 -3.14 -14.10 8.01
CA LEU A 29 -1.85 -14.81 8.00
C LEU A 29 -1.69 -15.68 9.25
N SER A 30 -2.11 -15.16 10.40
CA SER A 30 -2.07 -15.90 11.67
C SER A 30 -2.99 -17.12 11.62
N ILE A 31 -4.21 -16.98 11.09
CA ILE A 31 -5.13 -18.10 10.88
C ILE A 31 -4.53 -19.13 9.91
N SER A 32 -3.94 -18.67 8.81
CA SER A 32 -3.26 -19.55 7.85
C SER A 32 -2.12 -20.34 8.50
N ALA A 33 -1.27 -19.68 9.27
CA ALA A 33 -0.17 -20.32 9.98
C ALA A 33 -0.65 -21.34 11.03
N ILE A 34 -1.72 -21.04 11.77
CA ILE A 34 -2.34 -21.98 12.71
C ILE A 34 -2.86 -23.22 11.97
N ASN A 35 -3.54 -23.03 10.84
CA ASN A 35 -4.04 -24.15 10.03
C ASN A 35 -2.89 -25.00 9.49
N ILE A 36 -1.86 -24.39 8.91
CA ILE A 36 -0.69 -25.11 8.38
C ILE A 36 -0.01 -25.90 9.50
N PHE A 37 0.25 -25.28 10.65
CA PHE A 37 0.86 -25.96 11.78
C PHE A 37 0.00 -27.13 12.33
N TYR A 38 -1.32 -26.99 12.30
CA TYR A 38 -2.23 -28.05 12.73
C TYR A 38 -2.22 -29.25 11.79
N PHE A 39 -2.14 -29.03 10.47
CA PHE A 39 -2.16 -30.09 9.47
C PHE A 39 -0.77 -30.66 9.12
N ASP A 40 0.28 -29.86 9.24
CA ASP A 40 1.68 -30.24 9.04
C ASP A 40 2.61 -29.47 9.99
N PRO A 41 2.77 -29.95 11.24
CA PRO A 41 3.63 -29.29 12.23
C PRO A 41 5.12 -29.32 11.87
N THR A 42 5.52 -30.06 10.82
CA THR A 42 6.93 -30.22 10.45
C THR A 42 7.45 -29.10 9.54
N THR A 43 6.55 -28.41 8.82
CA THR A 43 6.96 -27.37 7.87
C THR A 43 7.32 -26.05 8.53
N GLY A 44 6.72 -25.73 9.69
CA GLY A 44 6.94 -24.44 10.37
C GLY A 44 6.64 -23.20 9.50
N SER A 45 5.97 -23.37 8.35
CA SER A 45 5.70 -22.30 7.39
C SER A 45 4.48 -21.49 7.80
N ILE A 46 4.63 -20.17 7.77
CA ILE A 46 3.54 -19.21 8.00
C ILE A 46 2.77 -18.95 6.69
N LEU A 47 3.36 -19.27 5.54
CA LEU A 47 2.81 -19.01 4.22
C LEU A 47 2.16 -20.26 3.61
N PRO A 48 1.09 -20.08 2.81
CA PRO A 48 0.51 -21.16 2.02
C PRO A 48 1.61 -21.90 1.25
N PRO A 49 1.60 -23.24 1.24
CA PRO A 49 2.64 -24.04 0.62
C PRO A 49 2.64 -23.91 -0.91
N ASP A 50 1.51 -23.51 -1.50
CA ASP A 50 1.36 -23.29 -2.93
C ASP A 50 1.29 -21.80 -3.28
N LEU A 51 1.97 -21.47 -4.38
CA LEU A 51 2.03 -20.11 -4.92
C LEU A 51 0.64 -19.56 -5.27
N ILE A 52 -0.31 -20.44 -5.64
CA ILE A 52 -1.65 -20.03 -6.06
C ILE A 52 -2.42 -19.47 -4.87
N ASP A 53 -2.50 -20.20 -3.77
CA ASP A 53 -3.18 -19.76 -2.55
C ASP A 53 -2.51 -18.51 -1.97
N PHE A 54 -1.19 -18.41 -2.03
CA PHE A 54 -0.47 -17.19 -1.66
C PHE A 54 -0.91 -15.97 -2.48
N VAL A 55 -0.96 -16.11 -3.81
CA VAL A 55 -1.38 -15.05 -4.72
C VAL A 55 -2.84 -14.68 -4.51
N LEU A 56 -3.72 -15.67 -4.33
CA LEU A 56 -5.14 -15.45 -4.07
C LEU A 56 -5.36 -14.74 -2.72
N PHE A 57 -4.67 -15.19 -1.69
CA PHE A 57 -4.75 -14.66 -0.34
C PHE A 57 -4.34 -13.19 -0.30
N HIS A 58 -3.12 -12.86 -0.73
CA HIS A 58 -2.65 -11.49 -0.74
C HIS A 58 -3.40 -10.66 -1.77
N GLY A 59 -3.66 -11.20 -2.96
CA GLY A 59 -4.36 -10.51 -4.03
C GLY A 59 -5.76 -10.07 -3.63
N THR A 60 -6.49 -10.85 -2.83
CA THR A 60 -7.83 -10.47 -2.36
C THR A 60 -7.79 -9.28 -1.40
N ILE A 61 -6.85 -9.28 -0.44
CA ILE A 61 -6.70 -8.18 0.54
C ILE A 61 -6.33 -6.88 -0.18
N TRP A 62 -5.29 -6.93 -1.02
CA TRP A 62 -4.81 -5.76 -1.76
C TRP A 62 -5.81 -5.31 -2.83
N GLY A 63 -6.60 -6.24 -3.37
CA GLY A 63 -7.73 -5.95 -4.26
C GLY A 63 -8.81 -5.14 -3.57
N GLY A 64 -9.22 -5.54 -2.36
CA GLY A 64 -10.19 -4.77 -1.56
C GLY A 64 -9.70 -3.36 -1.21
N ILE A 65 -8.41 -3.23 -0.85
CA ILE A 65 -7.76 -1.94 -0.62
C ILE A 65 -7.77 -1.11 -1.91
N GLY A 66 -7.34 -1.69 -3.03
CA GLY A 66 -7.30 -1.03 -4.33
C GLY A 66 -8.68 -0.56 -4.80
N VAL A 67 -9.74 -1.34 -4.59
CA VAL A 67 -11.13 -0.96 -4.89
C VAL A 67 -11.56 0.23 -4.04
N THR A 68 -11.30 0.19 -2.74
CA THR A 68 -11.68 1.27 -1.81
C THR A 68 -11.00 2.59 -2.21
N GLN A 69 -9.69 2.53 -2.47
CA GLN A 69 -8.92 3.65 -2.97
C GLN A 69 -9.47 4.19 -4.29
N TRP A 70 -9.72 3.29 -5.24
CA TRP A 70 -10.29 3.65 -6.52
C TRP A 70 -11.62 4.41 -6.37
N VAL A 71 -12.55 3.90 -5.56
CA VAL A 71 -13.86 4.53 -5.32
C VAL A 71 -13.68 5.94 -4.75
N VAL A 72 -12.77 6.14 -3.80
CA VAL A 72 -12.52 7.44 -3.18
C VAL A 72 -11.94 8.42 -4.19
N LEU A 73 -10.94 8.01 -4.98
CA LEU A 73 -10.37 8.84 -6.05
C LEU A 73 -11.40 9.22 -7.10
N ARG A 74 -12.30 8.29 -7.45
CA ARG A 74 -13.38 8.52 -8.41
C ARG A 74 -14.38 9.53 -7.89
N ILE A 75 -14.92 9.33 -6.68
CA ILE A 75 -15.94 10.21 -6.08
C ILE A 75 -15.36 11.60 -5.85
N ALA A 76 -14.14 11.66 -5.35
CA ALA A 76 -13.48 12.92 -5.09
C ALA A 76 -13.02 13.57 -6.41
N TYR A 77 -11.97 13.05 -7.05
CA TYR A 77 -11.18 13.82 -8.03
C TYR A 77 -11.51 13.51 -9.49
N PHE A 78 -11.97 12.30 -9.81
CA PHE A 78 -12.11 11.84 -11.20
C PHE A 78 -13.49 11.25 -11.54
N PRO A 79 -14.61 11.97 -11.34
CA PRO A 79 -15.95 11.41 -11.50
C PRO A 79 -16.26 10.93 -12.94
N LYS A 80 -15.61 11.52 -13.96
CA LYS A 80 -15.88 11.27 -15.38
C LYS A 80 -14.96 10.22 -16.02
N VAL A 81 -13.97 9.68 -15.31
CA VAL A 81 -12.98 8.74 -15.85
C VAL A 81 -13.42 7.30 -15.54
N VAL A 82 -14.24 6.71 -16.42
CA VAL A 82 -14.93 5.44 -16.11
C VAL A 82 -14.19 4.19 -16.58
N TRP A 83 -13.45 4.24 -17.70
CA TRP A 83 -13.02 3.02 -18.41
C TRP A 83 -11.64 2.47 -18.04
N TRP A 84 -10.76 3.30 -17.50
CA TRP A 84 -9.37 2.91 -17.18
C TRP A 84 -9.15 2.66 -15.69
N SER A 85 -10.20 2.73 -14.88
CA SER A 85 -10.11 2.67 -13.44
C SER A 85 -10.00 1.26 -12.81
N PRO A 86 -10.39 0.13 -13.44
CA PRO A 86 -10.05 -1.18 -12.88
C PRO A 86 -8.55 -1.48 -12.96
N TRP A 87 -7.80 -0.77 -13.82
CA TRP A 87 -6.35 -0.90 -13.88
C TRP A 87 -5.68 -0.51 -12.57
N TRP A 88 -6.24 0.46 -11.81
CA TRP A 88 -5.70 0.82 -10.48
C TRP A 88 -5.72 -0.38 -9.54
N VAL A 89 -6.86 -1.05 -9.44
CA VAL A 89 -7.01 -2.25 -8.60
C VAL A 89 -6.02 -3.33 -9.04
N LEU A 90 -5.93 -3.58 -10.36
CA LEU A 90 -5.03 -4.58 -10.89
C LEU A 90 -3.56 -4.28 -10.58
N VAL A 91 -3.08 -3.05 -10.81
CA VAL A 91 -1.68 -2.70 -10.56
C VAL A 91 -1.34 -2.70 -9.07
N THR A 92 -2.27 -2.31 -8.20
CA THR A 92 -2.11 -2.43 -6.75
C THR A 92 -2.01 -3.90 -6.34
N VAL A 93 -2.91 -4.76 -6.82
CA VAL A 93 -2.85 -6.22 -6.55
C VAL A 93 -1.54 -6.83 -7.00
N VAL A 94 -1.16 -6.61 -8.26
CA VAL A 94 0.06 -7.18 -8.85
C VAL A 94 1.30 -6.66 -8.12
N GLY A 95 1.39 -5.34 -7.88
CA GLY A 95 2.51 -4.74 -7.19
C GLY A 95 2.71 -5.31 -5.79
N TRP A 96 1.62 -5.43 -5.01
CA TRP A 96 1.71 -5.97 -3.67
C TRP A 96 2.01 -7.47 -3.65
N VAL A 97 1.43 -8.27 -4.54
CA VAL A 97 1.80 -9.68 -4.68
C VAL A 97 3.29 -9.81 -4.99
N CYS A 98 3.82 -9.01 -5.93
CA CYS A 98 5.25 -9.00 -6.21
C CYS A 98 6.08 -8.57 -4.99
N PHE A 99 5.64 -7.59 -4.21
CA PHE A 99 6.29 -7.20 -2.95
C PHE A 99 6.37 -8.37 -1.97
N TRP A 100 5.27 -9.09 -1.77
CA TRP A 100 5.23 -10.24 -0.86
C TRP A 100 6.14 -11.38 -1.36
N LEU A 101 6.14 -11.65 -2.67
CA LEU A 101 7.06 -12.62 -3.27
C LEU A 101 8.53 -12.23 -3.06
N LEU A 102 8.88 -10.97 -3.32
CA LEU A 102 10.25 -10.49 -3.16
C LEU A 102 10.73 -10.50 -1.70
N THR A 103 9.81 -10.35 -0.76
CA THR A 103 10.14 -10.31 0.68
C THR A 103 10.06 -11.67 1.37
N HIS A 104 9.46 -12.69 0.77
CA HIS A 104 9.27 -13.99 1.44
C HIS A 104 9.82 -15.20 0.67
N VAL A 105 10.04 -15.10 -0.64
CA VAL A 105 10.59 -16.21 -1.44
C VAL A 105 12.10 -16.36 -1.24
N PRO A 106 12.93 -15.30 -1.29
CA PRO A 106 14.29 -15.38 -0.81
C PRO A 106 14.31 -15.29 0.73
N PRO A 107 15.23 -15.98 1.44
CA PRO A 107 15.45 -15.71 2.85
C PRO A 107 15.81 -14.23 3.00
N LEU A 108 15.03 -13.50 3.79
CA LEU A 108 15.30 -12.08 4.02
C LEU A 108 16.72 -11.93 4.56
N PRO A 109 17.50 -10.99 4.00
CA PRO A 109 18.85 -10.77 4.47
C PRO A 109 18.80 -10.29 5.92
N VAL A 110 19.73 -10.82 6.73
CA VAL A 110 19.76 -10.60 8.19
C VAL A 110 20.19 -9.17 8.54
N ASP A 111 20.86 -8.47 7.61
CA ASP A 111 21.33 -7.11 7.82
C ASP A 111 20.30 -6.05 7.37
N MET A 112 20.27 -4.94 8.13
CA MET A 112 19.31 -3.85 7.93
C MET A 112 19.40 -3.24 6.52
N LEU A 113 20.61 -3.09 5.97
CA LEU A 113 20.82 -2.44 4.68
C LEU A 113 20.18 -3.24 3.55
N SER A 114 20.40 -4.55 3.53
CA SER A 114 19.81 -5.43 2.53
C SER A 114 18.28 -5.50 2.66
N MET A 115 17.72 -5.52 3.88
CA MET A 115 16.27 -5.45 4.09
C MET A 115 15.69 -4.14 3.52
N LEU A 116 16.33 -3.01 3.83
CA LEU A 116 15.93 -1.70 3.29
C LEU A 116 15.98 -1.68 1.76
N LEU A 117 17.01 -2.26 1.15
CA LEU A 117 17.15 -2.35 -0.30
C LEU A 117 16.04 -3.20 -0.92
N VAL A 118 15.76 -4.39 -0.38
CA VAL A 118 14.68 -5.26 -0.88
C VAL A 118 13.34 -4.55 -0.79
N TRP A 119 13.03 -3.91 0.34
CA TRP A 119 11.78 -3.19 0.55
C TRP A 119 11.69 -1.95 -0.35
N ALA A 120 12.78 -1.21 -0.54
CA ALA A 120 12.81 -0.07 -1.44
C ALA A 120 12.61 -0.47 -2.91
N LEU A 121 13.25 -1.55 -3.37
CA LEU A 121 13.09 -2.08 -4.72
C LEU A 121 11.67 -2.59 -4.96
N ALA A 122 11.11 -3.33 -4.00
CA ALA A 122 9.74 -3.80 -4.08
C ALA A 122 8.75 -2.63 -4.06
N GLY A 123 8.99 -1.60 -3.24
CA GLY A 123 8.24 -0.35 -3.28
C GLY A 123 8.32 0.36 -4.61
N MET A 124 9.51 0.43 -5.21
CA MET A 124 9.70 1.06 -6.51
C MET A 124 8.90 0.35 -7.60
N LEU A 125 8.81 -0.98 -7.53
CA LEU A 125 7.97 -1.78 -8.44
C LEU A 125 6.49 -1.42 -8.29
N ILE A 126 5.96 -1.38 -7.05
CA ILE A 126 4.56 -0.96 -6.81
C ILE A 126 4.33 0.46 -7.36
N GLY A 127 5.22 1.39 -7.00
CA GLY A 127 5.16 2.78 -7.44
C GLY A 127 5.21 2.91 -8.95
N LEU A 128 6.03 2.11 -9.65
CA LEU A 128 6.13 2.09 -11.10
C LEU A 128 4.83 1.66 -11.76
N LEU A 129 4.23 0.56 -11.28
CA LEU A 129 2.96 0.04 -11.82
C LEU A 129 1.82 1.05 -11.61
N GLU A 130 1.70 1.63 -10.42
CA GLU A 130 0.69 2.65 -10.11
C GLU A 130 0.93 3.97 -10.85
N TRP A 131 2.21 4.35 -11.06
CA TRP A 131 2.58 5.53 -11.83
C TRP A 131 2.09 5.45 -13.29
N PHE A 132 2.17 4.28 -13.93
CA PHE A 132 1.66 4.09 -15.29
C PHE A 132 0.17 4.44 -15.43
N VAL A 133 -0.60 4.23 -14.36
CA VAL A 133 -2.01 4.61 -14.26
C VAL A 133 -2.13 6.11 -13.94
N LEU A 134 -1.45 6.59 -12.89
CA LEU A 134 -1.56 7.98 -12.41
C LEU A 134 -1.07 9.04 -13.40
N ARG A 135 -0.04 8.75 -14.21
CA ARG A 135 0.53 9.71 -15.18
C ARG A 135 -0.48 10.21 -16.21
N ARG A 136 -1.59 9.48 -16.40
CA ARG A 136 -2.69 9.89 -17.28
C ARG A 136 -3.61 10.95 -16.66
N TYR A 137 -3.57 11.13 -15.35
CA TYR A 137 -4.51 11.96 -14.59
C TYR A 137 -3.85 13.10 -13.82
N VAL A 138 -2.59 12.94 -13.41
CA VAL A 138 -1.91 13.87 -12.53
C VAL A 138 -0.60 14.31 -13.15
N ALA A 139 -0.47 15.62 -13.38
CA ALA A 139 0.81 16.23 -13.73
C ALA A 139 1.81 16.01 -12.58
N GLY A 140 3.03 15.59 -12.91
CA GLY A 140 4.04 15.30 -11.91
C GLY A 140 3.84 13.97 -11.15
N ALA A 141 3.01 13.05 -11.67
CA ALA A 141 2.85 11.70 -11.11
C ALA A 141 4.17 10.95 -10.90
N ILE A 142 5.27 11.35 -11.55
CA ILE A 142 6.61 10.75 -11.37
C ILE A 142 7.06 10.71 -9.90
N ILE A 143 6.62 11.66 -9.07
CA ILE A 143 6.93 11.68 -7.63
C ILE A 143 6.37 10.43 -6.92
N TRP A 144 5.31 9.82 -7.46
CA TRP A 144 4.72 8.58 -6.95
C TRP A 144 5.70 7.40 -6.93
N LEU A 145 6.68 7.38 -7.85
CA LEU A 145 7.73 6.36 -7.87
C LEU A 145 8.54 6.34 -6.57
N CYS A 146 8.69 7.49 -5.92
CA CYS A 146 9.42 7.62 -4.67
C CYS A 146 8.53 7.39 -3.43
N ALA A 147 7.20 7.54 -3.57
CA ALA A 147 6.29 7.46 -2.42
C ALA A 147 6.34 6.08 -1.74
N HIS A 148 6.32 5.02 -2.54
CA HIS A 148 6.36 3.63 -2.07
C HIS A 148 7.69 3.22 -1.43
N PRO A 149 8.87 3.45 -2.07
CA PRO A 149 10.15 3.25 -1.42
C PRO A 149 10.30 4.03 -0.12
N VAL A 150 9.83 5.29 -0.06
CA VAL A 150 9.88 6.09 1.16
C VAL A 150 8.99 5.50 2.25
N ALA A 151 7.76 5.10 1.92
CA ALA A 151 6.84 4.50 2.88
C ALA A 151 7.37 3.17 3.43
N LEU A 152 7.81 2.26 2.56
CA LEU A 152 8.37 0.97 2.97
C LEU A 152 9.71 1.12 3.69
N GLY A 153 10.60 1.99 3.22
CA GLY A 153 11.86 2.29 3.89
C GLY A 153 11.62 2.87 5.28
N THR A 154 10.61 3.73 5.44
CA THR A 154 10.20 4.26 6.76
C THR A 154 9.68 3.13 7.65
N MET A 155 8.83 2.23 7.14
CA MET A 155 8.36 1.08 7.91
C MET A 155 9.52 0.17 8.33
N ALA A 156 10.44 -0.15 7.43
CA ALA A 156 11.60 -0.98 7.70
C ALA A 156 12.50 -0.36 8.77
N LEU A 157 12.75 0.95 8.68
CA LEU A 157 13.50 1.69 9.69
C LEU A 157 12.78 1.69 11.04
N LEU A 158 11.48 1.95 11.05
CA LEU A 158 10.68 1.94 12.27
C LEU A 158 10.64 0.54 12.89
N HIS A 159 10.51 -0.52 12.09
CA HIS A 159 10.60 -1.88 12.56
C HIS A 159 11.94 -2.13 13.25
N TRP A 160 13.04 -1.69 12.65
CA TRP A 160 14.37 -1.88 13.24
C TRP A 160 14.59 -1.08 14.54
N VAL A 161 14.07 0.16 14.60
CA VAL A 161 14.24 1.05 15.77
C VAL A 161 13.27 0.71 16.91
N ILE A 162 12.01 0.39 16.59
CA ILE A 162 10.94 0.22 17.58
C ILE A 162 10.91 -1.20 18.12
N ASN A 163 11.20 -2.23 17.32
CA ASN A 163 11.11 -3.63 17.74
C ASN A 163 11.97 -3.91 19.01
N PRO A 164 13.24 -3.46 19.12
CA PRO A 164 14.02 -3.66 20.36
C PRO A 164 13.40 -2.97 21.58
N ILE A 165 12.89 -1.74 21.41
CA ILE A 165 12.24 -0.98 22.48
C ILE A 165 10.96 -1.70 22.92
N GLN A 166 10.15 -2.13 21.96
CA GLN A 166 8.91 -2.83 22.22
C GLN A 166 9.15 -4.16 22.94
N LEU A 167 10.16 -4.93 22.51
CA LEU A 167 10.56 -6.17 23.17
C LEU A 167 11.04 -5.91 24.62
N GLN A 168 11.77 -4.82 24.87
CA GLN A 168 12.21 -4.46 26.22
C GLN A 168 11.07 -3.99 27.12
N VAL A 169 10.13 -3.19 26.59
CA VAL A 169 9.05 -2.58 27.38
C VAL A 169 7.90 -3.55 27.63
N PHE A 170 7.50 -4.31 26.61
CA PHE A 170 6.30 -5.15 26.68
C PHE A 170 6.62 -6.66 26.64
N GLY A 171 7.79 -7.07 26.15
CA GLY A 171 8.10 -8.48 25.90
C GLY A 171 7.42 -9.04 24.65
N SER A 172 8.01 -10.09 24.07
CA SER A 172 7.57 -10.73 22.82
C SER A 172 6.20 -11.42 22.89
N SER A 173 5.72 -11.73 24.10
CA SER A 173 4.44 -12.40 24.33
C SER A 173 3.29 -11.44 24.63
N SER A 174 3.54 -10.13 24.77
CA SER A 174 2.49 -9.18 25.13
C SER A 174 1.51 -8.93 23.99
N THR A 175 0.22 -8.91 24.33
CA THR A 175 -0.85 -8.53 23.40
C THR A 175 -0.68 -7.10 22.88
N ILE A 176 -0.22 -6.18 23.74
CA ILE A 176 0.02 -4.78 23.38
C ILE A 176 1.16 -4.67 22.37
N GLY A 177 2.29 -5.35 22.61
CA GLY A 177 3.40 -5.37 21.65
C GLY A 177 2.97 -5.90 20.30
N ARG A 178 2.28 -7.05 20.27
CA ARG A 178 1.74 -7.63 19.03
C ARG A 178 0.78 -6.69 18.33
N PHE A 179 -0.11 -6.00 19.06
CA PHE A 179 -1.02 -5.03 18.46
C PHE A 179 -0.26 -3.86 17.80
N VAL A 180 0.78 -3.35 18.45
CA VAL A 180 1.63 -2.28 17.90
C VAL A 180 2.37 -2.77 16.65
N ASP A 181 2.99 -3.96 16.69
CA ASP A 181 3.67 -4.56 15.53
C ASP A 181 2.73 -4.74 14.33
N ILE A 182 1.45 -5.02 14.57
CA ILE A 182 0.45 -5.25 13.53
C ILE A 182 -0.05 -3.93 12.94
N MET A 183 -0.40 -2.98 13.79
CA MET A 183 -1.10 -1.77 13.34
C MET A 183 -0.15 -0.68 12.86
N LEU A 184 1.00 -0.54 13.51
CA LEU A 184 1.97 0.53 13.22
C LEU A 184 2.45 0.52 11.76
N PRO A 185 2.80 -0.63 11.16
CA PRO A 185 3.22 -0.66 9.76
C PRO A 185 2.14 -0.12 8.81
N GLY A 186 0.88 -0.53 8.99
CA GLY A 186 -0.24 -0.06 8.17
C GLY A 186 -0.55 1.43 8.36
N MET A 187 -0.47 1.91 9.60
CA MET A 187 -0.63 3.32 9.94
C MET A 187 0.45 4.20 9.30
N VAL A 188 1.71 3.80 9.43
CA VAL A 188 2.86 4.53 8.86
C VAL A 188 2.73 4.56 7.34
N TYR A 189 2.54 3.40 6.74
CA TYR A 189 2.44 3.27 5.29
C TYR A 189 1.28 4.10 4.73
N GLY A 190 0.08 3.93 5.31
CA GLY A 190 -1.11 4.67 4.90
C GLY A 190 -0.95 6.18 5.05
N SER A 191 -0.30 6.63 6.13
CA SER A 191 -0.02 8.05 6.37
C SER A 191 0.89 8.65 5.29
N VAL A 192 2.00 7.96 4.99
CA VAL A 192 3.00 8.42 4.02
C VAL A 192 2.42 8.41 2.61
N ILE A 193 1.84 7.29 2.17
CA ILE A 193 1.25 7.18 0.83
C ILE A 193 0.09 8.15 0.66
N GLY A 194 -0.80 8.26 1.65
CA GLY A 194 -1.89 9.23 1.63
C GLY A 194 -1.38 10.67 1.51
N PHE A 195 -0.29 11.01 2.19
CA PHE A 195 0.32 12.34 2.12
C PHE A 195 0.85 12.65 0.72
N PHE A 196 1.62 11.73 0.13
CA PHE A 196 2.12 11.87 -1.24
C PHE A 196 0.98 12.00 -2.25
N LEU A 197 -0.11 11.25 -2.06
CA LEU A 197 -1.26 11.28 -2.94
C LEU A 197 -1.93 12.65 -2.90
N VAL A 198 -2.24 13.14 -1.71
CA VAL A 198 -2.84 14.47 -1.54
C VAL A 198 -1.94 15.56 -2.11
N PHE A 199 -0.63 15.47 -1.85
CA PHE A 199 0.34 16.42 -2.39
C PHE A 199 0.31 16.46 -3.92
N LEU A 200 0.23 15.30 -4.57
CA LEU A 200 0.09 15.18 -6.02
C LEU A 200 -1.24 15.75 -6.53
N LEU A 201 -2.35 15.41 -5.86
CA LEU A 201 -3.69 15.87 -6.25
C LEU A 201 -3.87 17.38 -6.10
N GLN A 202 -3.25 18.00 -5.08
CA GLN A 202 -3.24 19.45 -4.91
C GLN A 202 -2.51 20.16 -6.06
N ARG A 203 -1.50 19.52 -6.66
CA ARG A 203 -0.78 20.04 -7.84
C ARG A 203 -1.51 19.77 -9.15
N ALA A 204 -2.40 18.78 -9.19
CA ALA A 204 -3.24 18.46 -10.34
C ALA A 204 -4.44 19.42 -10.52
N SER A 205 -4.67 20.35 -9.59
CA SER A 205 -5.85 21.23 -9.55
C SER A 205 -6.06 22.02 -10.87
N PRO A 206 -7.31 22.12 -11.36
CA PRO A 206 -7.67 22.10 -12.78
C PRO A 206 -7.54 23.44 -13.53
N ARG A 207 -6.56 24.28 -13.22
CA ARG A 207 -6.29 25.46 -14.07
C ARG A 207 -5.85 25.08 -15.49
N HIS A 208 -5.33 23.87 -15.70
CA HIS A 208 -4.86 23.40 -17.01
C HIS A 208 -5.82 22.44 -17.75
N VAL A 209 -6.87 21.94 -17.11
CA VAL A 209 -7.83 21.03 -17.78
C VAL A 209 -8.96 21.82 -18.44
N LEU A 210 -9.36 22.96 -17.87
CA LEU A 210 -10.39 23.82 -18.47
C LEU A 210 -9.94 24.48 -19.79
N THR A 211 -8.63 24.61 -20.04
CA THR A 211 -8.11 25.13 -21.31
C THR A 211 -8.16 24.13 -22.47
N ASN A 212 -8.21 22.82 -22.20
CA ASN A 212 -8.24 21.80 -23.26
C ASN A 212 -9.66 21.40 -23.68
N TYR A 213 -10.68 21.70 -22.88
CA TYR A 213 -12.08 21.41 -23.22
C TYR A 213 -12.84 22.61 -23.82
N SER A 214 -12.28 23.83 -23.78
CA SER A 214 -12.89 24.99 -24.43
C SER A 214 -12.81 24.98 -25.97
N HIS A 215 -12.02 24.07 -26.56
CA HIS A 215 -11.91 23.92 -28.02
C HIS A 215 -12.87 22.89 -28.63
N TYR A 216 -13.71 22.24 -27.82
CA TYR A 216 -14.78 21.37 -28.31
C TYR A 216 -16.13 22.05 -28.12
N GLN A 217 -16.35 23.17 -28.83
CA GLN A 217 -17.71 23.59 -29.13
C GLN A 217 -18.17 22.74 -30.33
N PRO A 218 -19.13 21.82 -30.16
CA PRO A 218 -19.77 21.20 -31.31
C PRO A 218 -20.43 22.32 -32.11
N GLY A 219 -20.03 22.46 -33.37
CA GLY A 219 -20.64 23.38 -34.32
C GLY A 219 -22.15 23.14 -34.40
N GLU A 220 -22.84 24.27 -34.59
CA GLU A 220 -24.28 24.46 -34.78
C GLU A 220 -24.95 23.48 -35.75
#